data_AF-A0A2V7EMG6-F1
#
_entry.id   AF-A0A2V7EMG6-F1
#
_cell.length_a   1.000
_cell.length_b   1.000
_cell.length_c   1.000
_cell.angle_alpha   90.00
_cell.angle_beta   90.00
_cell.angle_gamma   90.00
#
_symmetry.space_group_name_H-M   'P 1'
#
loop_
_entity.id
_entity.type
_entity.pdbx_description
1 polymer ?
#
loop_
_entity_poly.entity_id
_entity_poly.type
_entity_poly.pdbx_seq_one_letter_code
_entity_poly.pdbx_strand_id
1 'polypeptide(L)' 'MIEINGVAQLADDHRDIVDVPIKGEVKVIIPFTNPLIVGRFVFHCHILSHEDKGMMATIEVTP' A
#
# COMPACT_ATOMS: atom_id res chain seq x y z
N MET A 1 3.40 0.98 -9.81
CA MET A 1 2.51 2.05 -10.32
C MET A 1 1.75 2.66 -9.15
N ILE A 2 1.62 3.98 -9.14
CA ILE A 2 0.85 4.74 -8.15
C ILE A 2 -0.05 5.73 -8.89
N GLU A 3 -1.30 5.81 -8.47
CA GLU A 3 -2.27 6.81 -8.92
C GLU A 3 -2.84 7.51 -7.66
N ILE A 4 -2.85 8.84 -7.67
CA ILE A 4 -3.36 9.66 -6.56
C ILE A 4 -4.53 10.47 -7.11
N ASN A 5 -5.72 10.29 -6.53
CA ASN A 5 -6.96 10.96 -6.96
C ASN A 5 -7.19 10.90 -8.49
N GLY A 6 -7.01 9.72 -9.10
CA GLY A 6 -7.17 9.53 -10.54
C GLY A 6 -5.99 10.01 -11.41
N VAL A 7 -4.94 10.59 -10.82
CA VAL A 7 -3.77 11.07 -11.56
C VAL A 7 -2.60 10.10 -11.39
N ALA A 8 -2.20 9.48 -12.49
CA ALA A 8 -1.02 8.62 -12.53
C ALA A 8 0.24 9.42 -12.18
N GLN A 9 1.04 8.89 -11.25
CA GLN A 9 2.27 9.53 -10.81
C GLN A 9 3.42 9.13 -11.73
N LEU A 10 4.24 10.11 -12.14
CA LEU A 10 5.34 9.94 -13.10
C LEU A 10 6.55 9.17 -12.53
N ALA A 11 6.57 8.85 -11.23
CA ALA A 11 7.74 8.31 -10.56
C ALA A 11 7.86 6.77 -10.70
N ASP A 12 9.02 6.36 -11.22
CA ASP A 12 9.64 5.05 -11.07
C ASP A 12 10.55 5.08 -9.83
N ASP A 13 10.14 4.41 -8.75
CA ASP A 13 10.96 3.45 -8.02
C ASP A 13 10.06 2.63 -7.08
N HIS A 14 10.60 1.55 -6.54
CA HIS A 14 9.88 0.71 -5.58
C HIS A 14 9.71 1.52 -4.29
N ARG A 15 8.48 1.98 -4.02
CA ARG A 15 8.15 2.72 -2.79
C ARG A 15 7.59 1.80 -1.73
N ASP A 16 8.08 1.99 -0.51
CA ASP A 16 7.56 1.32 0.69
C ASP A 16 6.32 2.03 1.26
N ILE A 17 6.22 3.36 1.08
CA ILE A 17 5.14 4.20 1.60
C ILE A 17 4.59 5.17 0.55
N VAL A 18 3.34 5.57 0.71
CA VAL A 18 2.67 6.59 -0.10
C VAL A 18 1.78 7.48 0.75
N ASP A 19 1.82 8.78 0.47
CA ASP A 19 0.96 9.75 1.16
C ASP A 19 -0.46 9.67 0.60
N VAL A 20 -1.43 9.47 1.50
CA VAL A 20 -2.87 9.52 1.17
C VAL A 20 -3.39 10.92 1.47
N PRO A 21 -3.86 11.69 0.46
CA PRO A 21 -4.41 13.01 0.70
C PRO A 21 -5.66 12.98 1.59
N ILE A 22 -5.90 14.05 2.35
CA ILE A 22 -7.12 14.20 3.14
C ILE A 22 -8.34 14.10 2.22
N LYS A 23 -9.26 13.17 2.54
CA LYS A 23 -10.46 12.87 1.72
C LYS A 23 -10.13 12.45 0.27
N GLY A 24 -8.91 12.02 0.02
CA GLY A 24 -8.46 11.49 -1.27
C GLY A 24 -8.33 9.98 -1.24
N GLU A 25 -7.85 9.46 -2.36
CA GLU A 25 -7.58 8.04 -2.54
C GLU A 25 -6.25 7.84 -3.27
N VAL A 26 -5.64 6.68 -3.01
CA VAL A 26 -4.44 6.23 -3.69
C VAL A 26 -4.67 4.81 -4.18
N LYS A 27 -4.29 4.55 -5.42
CA LYS A 27 -4.25 3.22 -6.02
C LYS A 27 -2.79 2.82 -6.22
N VAL A 28 -2.43 1.65 -5.72
CA VAL A 28 -1.07 1.08 -5.85
C VAL A 28 -1.14 -0.31 -6.47
N ILE A 29 -0.07 -0.68 -7.18
CA ILE A 29 0.14 -2.05 -7.67
C ILE A 29 1.38 -2.60 -6.99
N ILE A 30 1.20 -3.67 -6.20
CA ILE A 30 2.27 -4.40 -5.51
C ILE A 30 2.43 -5.75 -6.22
N PRO A 31 3.59 -6.06 -6.83
CA PRO A 31 3.78 -7.29 -7.58
C PRO A 31 4.14 -8.46 -6.66
N PHE A 32 3.16 -9.30 -6.31
CA PHE A 32 3.39 -10.62 -5.69
C PHE A 32 3.72 -11.69 -6.75
N THR A 33 4.68 -11.40 -7.64
CA THR A 33 5.00 -12.25 -8.80
C THR A 33 6.07 -13.29 -8.54
N ASN A 34 6.88 -13.13 -7.49
CA ASN A 34 7.82 -14.14 -7.07
C ASN A 34 7.08 -15.20 -6.21
N PRO A 35 7.07 -16.48 -6.61
CA PRO A 35 6.32 -17.54 -5.91
C PRO A 35 6.82 -17.82 -4.49
N LEU A 36 7.98 -17.28 -4.10
CA LEU A 36 8.47 -17.34 -2.72
C LEU A 36 7.87 -16.27 -1.81
N ILE A 37 7.14 -15.28 -2.36
CA ILE A 37 6.46 -14.24 -1.58
C ILE A 37 5.08 -14.77 -1.16
N VAL A 38 5.09 -15.65 -0.15
CA VAL A 38 3.88 -16.26 0.43
C VAL A 38 3.81 -15.91 1.92
N GLY A 39 2.60 -15.73 2.43
CA GLY A 39 2.36 -15.43 3.84
C GLY A 39 1.44 -14.23 4.07
N ARG A 40 1.47 -13.73 5.31
CA ARG A 40 0.63 -12.61 5.77
C ARG A 40 1.46 -11.34 5.83
N PHE A 41 1.03 -10.33 5.09
CA PHE A 41 1.66 -9.01 5.02
C PHE A 41 0.74 -7.99 5.67
N VAL A 42 1.31 -7.04 6.41
CA VAL A 42 0.54 -5.92 6.98
C VAL A 42 0.54 -4.76 6.00
N PHE A 43 -0.62 -4.15 5.85
CA PHE A 43 -0.79 -2.86 5.20
C PHE A 43 -1.31 -1.89 6.25
N HIS A 44 -0.51 -0.88 6.60
CA HIS A 44 -0.84 0.03 7.70
C HIS A 44 -0.41 1.47 7.41
N CYS A 45 -1.02 2.41 8.13
CA CYS A 45 -0.59 3.80 8.12
C CYS A 45 0.69 3.95 8.95
N HIS A 46 1.71 4.66 8.43
CA HIS A 46 2.93 4.98 9.17
C HIS A 46 2.75 6.07 10.25
N ILE A 47 1.51 6.48 10.53
CA ILE A 47 1.14 7.36 11.64
C ILE A 47 0.55 6.49 12.74
N LEU A 48 1.31 6.24 13.80
CA LEU A 48 0.95 5.30 14.88
C LEU A 48 -0.47 5.53 15.43
N SER A 49 -0.83 6.78 15.68
CA SER A 49 -2.16 7.11 16.22
C SER A 49 -3.31 6.84 15.24
N HIS A 50 -3.04 6.72 13.95
CA HIS A 50 -4.02 6.31 12.93
C HIS A 50 -4.06 4.80 12.78
N GLU A 51 -2.89 4.15 12.79
CA GLU A 51 -2.73 2.70 12.81
C GLU A 51 -3.54 2.06 13.95
N ASP A 52 -3.32 2.52 15.19
CA ASP A 52 -4.02 2.05 16.39
C ASP A 52 -5.53 2.28 16.34
N LYS A 53 -5.99 3.25 15.53
CA LYS A 53 -7.41 3.58 15.34
C LYS A 53 -8.06 2.80 14.19
N GLY A 54 -7.38 1.79 13.65
CA GLY A 54 -7.94 0.86 12.68
C GLY A 54 -7.44 1.07 11.24
N MET A 55 -6.40 1.87 11.02
CA MET A 55 -5.75 1.98 9.70
C MET A 55 -4.68 0.90 9.49
N MET A 56 -5.00 -0.33 9.89
CA MET A 56 -4.20 -1.53 9.65
C MET A 56 -5.09 -2.63 9.08
N ALA A 57 -4.59 -3.32 8.06
CA ALA A 57 -5.20 -4.50 7.48
C ALA A 57 -4.12 -5.55 7.17
N THR A 58 -4.55 -6.79 6.95
CA THR A 58 -3.66 -7.88 6.52
C THR A 58 -4.00 -8.32 5.10
N ILE A 59 -2.97 -8.62 4.31
CA ILE A 59 -3.07 -9.28 3.01
C ILE A 59 -2.47 -10.67 3.17
N GLU A 60 -3.21 -11.70 2.78
CA GLU A 60 -2.71 -13.07 2.72
C GLU A 60 -2.39 -13.42 1.27
N VAL A 61 -1.14 -13.83 1.02
CA VAL A 61 -0.67 -14.28 -0.28
C VAL A 61 -0.43 -15.78 -0.18
N THR A 62 -1.21 -16.54 -0.94
CA THR A 62 -1.12 -17.99 -1.02
C THR A 62 -0.39 -18.40 -2.30
N PRO A 63 0.17 -19.63 -2.36
CA PRO A 63 0.69 -20.21 -3.59
C PRO A 63 -0.35 -20.27 -4.72
#